data_AF-A0A969NAL0-F1
#
_entry.id   AF-A0A969NAL0-F1
#
_cell.length_a   1.000
_cell.length_b   1.000
_cell.length_c   1.000
_cell.angle_alpha   90.00
_cell.angle_beta   90.00
_cell.angle_gamma   90.00
#
_symmetry.space_group_name_H-M   'P 1'
#
loop_
_entity.id
_entity.type
_entity.pdbx_description
1 polymer ?
#
loop_
_entity_poly.entity_id
_entity_poly.type
_entity_poly.pdbx_seq_one_letter_code
_entity_poly.pdbx_strand_id
1 'polypeptide(L)'
;MKKIIVSIVAFAILVSTNAQSTKELFMPKEIKKAYENGTRSDDGKPGKNYFQNSTDYQIKAEFNPNSRTIIGSETITYKNNSKDSLSHIYIKLYQDLFKKGGARNWDLGPVDIHDGVLIKSIKINNSEIEINPYSVNRNATNMRVNLPENCFLRVLQKLKLIGS
;
A
#
# COMPACT_ATOMS: atom_id res chain seq x y z
N MET A 1 11.60 -73.42 8.68
CA MET A 1 12.28 -72.29 9.36
C MET A 1 12.62 -71.14 8.41
N LYS A 2 13.39 -71.34 7.33
CA LYS A 2 13.75 -70.26 6.37
C LYS A 2 12.56 -69.49 5.78
N LYS A 3 11.46 -70.16 5.40
CA LYS A 3 10.25 -69.52 4.82
C LYS A 3 9.51 -68.61 5.81
N ILE A 4 9.51 -68.94 7.10
CA ILE A 4 8.86 -68.14 8.16
C ILE A 4 9.65 -66.85 8.40
N ILE A 5 10.98 -66.93 8.41
CA ILE A 5 11.86 -65.77 8.56
C ILE A 5 11.68 -64.80 7.37
N VAL A 6 11.57 -65.32 6.14
CA VAL A 6 11.34 -64.49 4.95
C VAL A 6 9.98 -63.76 5.01
N SER A 7 8.92 -64.41 5.47
CA SER A 7 7.60 -63.75 5.62
C SER A 7 7.59 -62.68 6.71
N ILE A 8 8.31 -62.87 7.82
CA ILE A 8 8.41 -61.87 8.90
C ILE A 8 9.19 -60.64 8.42
N VAL A 9 10.28 -60.85 7.68
CA VAL A 9 11.06 -59.75 7.10
C VAL A 9 10.25 -58.97 6.06
N ALA A 10 9.50 -59.66 5.20
CA ALA A 10 8.62 -59.01 4.21
C ALA A 10 7.50 -58.18 4.87
N PHE A 11 6.93 -58.68 5.97
CA PHE A 11 5.91 -57.96 6.73
C PHE A 11 6.48 -56.72 7.43
N ALA A 12 7.69 -56.80 8.00
CA ALA A 12 8.36 -55.66 8.62
C ALA A 12 8.68 -54.53 7.61
N ILE A 13 9.01 -54.88 6.36
CA ILE A 13 9.26 -53.90 5.30
C ILE A 13 7.95 -53.18 4.88
N LEU A 14 6.83 -53.91 4.80
CA LEU A 14 5.50 -53.34 4.49
C LEU A 14 4.96 -52.39 5.59
N VAL A 15 5.30 -52.63 6.85
CA VAL A 15 4.91 -51.75 7.97
C VAL A 15 5.74 -50.46 7.98
N SER A 16 6.99 -50.52 7.50
CA SER A 16 7.92 -49.39 7.49
C SER A 16 7.58 -48.33 6.42
N THR A 17 6.87 -48.68 5.34
CA THR A 17 6.50 -47.73 4.27
C THR A 17 5.36 -46.77 4.64
N ASN A 18 4.58 -47.07 5.68
CA ASN A 18 3.48 -46.21 6.14
C ASN A 18 3.89 -45.21 7.23
N ALA A 19 5.13 -45.27 7.72
CA ALA A 19 5.64 -44.41 8.80
C ALA A 19 6.12 -43.03 8.33
N GLN A 20 6.15 -42.76 7.02
CA GLN A 20 6.53 -41.46 6.45
C GLN A 20 5.28 -40.63 6.11
N SER A 21 4.43 -40.37 7.10
CA SER A 21 3.49 -39.25 6.99
C SER A 21 4.25 -37.99 7.39
N THR A 22 4.74 -37.23 6.41
CA THR A 22 5.28 -35.90 6.66
C THR A 22 4.16 -35.05 7.26
N LYS A 23 4.21 -34.86 8.58
CA LYS A 23 3.26 -34.02 9.31
C LYS A 23 3.31 -32.63 8.67
N GLU A 24 2.27 -32.25 7.93
CA GLU A 24 2.19 -30.91 7.34
C GLU A 24 2.41 -29.90 8.46
N LEU A 25 3.43 -29.06 8.28
CA LEU A 25 3.69 -27.99 9.24
C LEU A 25 2.48 -27.06 9.25
N PHE A 26 2.09 -26.63 10.45
CA PHE A 26 0.98 -25.72 10.61
C PHE A 26 1.19 -24.46 9.75
N MET A 27 0.21 -24.16 8.90
CA MET A 27 0.20 -22.99 8.03
C MET A 27 -0.99 -22.10 8.36
N PRO A 28 -0.77 -20.80 8.65
CA PRO A 28 -1.86 -19.85 8.78
C PRO A 28 -2.72 -19.80 7.51
N LYS A 29 -4.03 -19.59 7.67
CA LYS A 29 -5.00 -19.60 6.56
C LYS A 29 -4.67 -18.56 5.50
N GLU A 30 -4.11 -17.43 5.92
CA GLU A 30 -3.73 -16.30 5.09
C GLU A 30 -2.57 -16.69 4.14
N ILE A 31 -1.60 -17.45 4.65
CA ILE A 31 -0.47 -17.94 3.85
C ILE A 31 -0.94 -19.01 2.87
N LYS A 32 -1.81 -19.94 3.30
CA LYS A 32 -2.41 -20.94 2.42
C LYS A 32 -3.15 -20.29 1.25
N LYS A 33 -3.99 -19.29 1.54
CA LYS A 33 -4.68 -18.50 0.50
C LYS A 33 -3.71 -17.79 -0.45
N ALA A 34 -2.57 -17.30 0.05
CA ALA A 34 -1.57 -16.63 -0.79
C ALA A 34 -0.90 -17.61 -1.78
N TYR A 35 -0.65 -18.85 -1.36
CA TYR A 35 -0.16 -19.91 -2.25
C TYR A 35 -1.21 -20.34 -3.27
N GLU A 36 -2.45 -20.59 -2.84
CA GLU A 36 -3.58 -20.93 -3.72
C GLU A 36 -3.85 -19.84 -4.76
N ASN A 37 -3.77 -18.56 -4.36
CA ASN A 37 -3.92 -17.42 -5.25
C ASN A 37 -2.67 -17.15 -6.11
N GLY A 38 -1.56 -17.88 -5.90
CA GLY A 38 -0.31 -17.70 -6.61
C GLY A 38 0.35 -16.33 -6.39
N THR A 39 0.01 -15.63 -5.30
CA THR A 39 0.61 -14.32 -4.95
C THR A 39 1.89 -14.48 -4.13
N ARG A 40 2.15 -15.69 -3.62
CA ARG A 40 3.37 -16.09 -2.91
C ARG A 40 3.87 -17.43 -3.47
N SER A 41 5.17 -17.65 -3.53
CA SER A 41 5.79 -18.95 -3.85
C SER A 41 6.39 -19.62 -2.61
N ASP A 42 6.55 -20.93 -2.67
CA ASP A 42 7.04 -21.75 -1.54
C ASP A 42 8.46 -21.38 -1.09
N ASP A 43 9.27 -20.80 -1.99
CA ASP A 43 10.61 -20.26 -1.71
C ASP A 43 10.58 -18.85 -1.09
N GLY A 44 9.39 -18.32 -0.78
CA GLY A 44 9.18 -17.02 -0.15
C GLY A 44 9.22 -15.84 -1.11
N LYS A 45 9.46 -16.06 -2.40
CA LYS A 45 9.44 -15.00 -3.42
C LYS A 45 7.99 -14.56 -3.75
N PRO A 46 7.86 -13.40 -4.41
CA PRO A 46 6.61 -13.04 -5.05
C PRO A 46 6.16 -14.11 -6.06
N GLY A 47 4.90 -14.56 -5.93
CA GLY A 47 4.33 -15.53 -6.86
C GLY A 47 3.97 -14.91 -8.23
N LYS A 48 3.59 -15.73 -9.20
CA LYS A 48 3.24 -15.30 -10.57
C LYS A 48 2.13 -14.23 -10.60
N ASN A 49 1.19 -14.27 -9.66
CA ASN A 49 0.07 -13.35 -9.57
C ASN A 49 0.32 -12.18 -8.61
N TYR A 50 1.55 -12.03 -8.10
CA TYR A 50 1.92 -10.89 -7.28
C TYR A 50 1.90 -9.59 -8.10
N PHE A 51 1.48 -8.50 -7.46
CA PHE A 51 1.48 -7.17 -8.05
C PHE A 51 2.16 -6.17 -7.10
N GLN A 52 2.71 -5.11 -7.68
CA GLN A 52 3.18 -3.93 -6.95
C GLN A 52 2.66 -2.69 -7.64
N ASN A 53 2.14 -1.74 -6.88
CA ASN A 53 1.79 -0.44 -7.42
C ASN A 53 3.03 0.44 -7.49
N SER A 54 3.07 1.35 -8.46
CA SER A 54 4.18 2.28 -8.64
C SER A 54 3.66 3.71 -8.73
N THR A 55 4.53 4.68 -8.43
CA THR A 55 4.14 6.09 -8.47
C THR A 55 5.33 6.92 -8.91
N ASP A 56 5.10 7.77 -9.91
CA ASP A 56 6.07 8.75 -10.39
C ASP A 56 5.66 10.15 -9.95
N TYR A 57 6.63 10.95 -9.53
CA TYR A 57 6.41 12.28 -8.98
C TYR A 57 7.16 13.33 -9.80
N GLN A 58 6.48 14.42 -10.16
CA GLN A 58 7.12 15.62 -10.69
C GLN A 58 6.75 16.80 -9.79
N ILE A 59 7.73 17.31 -9.06
CA ILE A 59 7.53 18.38 -8.09
C ILE A 59 8.20 19.64 -8.62
N LYS A 60 7.45 20.73 -8.66
CA LYS A 60 7.97 22.08 -8.88
C LYS A 60 7.69 22.88 -7.63
N ALA A 61 8.72 23.44 -7.02
CA ALA A 61 8.58 24.22 -5.79
C ALA A 61 9.49 25.44 -5.83
N GLU A 62 9.05 26.49 -5.16
CA GLU A 62 9.75 27.74 -4.95
C GLU A 62 9.72 28.05 -3.46
N PHE A 63 10.87 28.42 -2.90
CA PHE A 63 10.98 28.87 -1.53
C PHE A 63 11.11 30.39 -1.50
N ASN A 64 10.23 31.06 -0.75
CA ASN A 64 10.30 32.49 -0.48
C ASN A 64 10.93 32.71 0.91
N PRO A 65 12.18 33.22 1.00
CA PRO A 65 12.84 33.44 2.28
C PRO A 65 12.19 34.52 3.15
N ASN A 66 11.59 35.54 2.53
CA ASN A 66 10.99 36.66 3.26
C ASN A 66 9.73 36.24 4.00
N SER A 67 8.89 35.42 3.36
CA SER A 67 7.67 34.88 3.97
C SER A 67 7.87 33.51 4.64
N ARG A 68 9.05 32.88 4.44
CA ARG A 68 9.37 31.51 4.87
C ARG A 68 8.36 30.48 4.36
N THR A 69 7.99 30.61 3.09
CA THR A 69 6.91 29.84 2.48
C THR A 69 7.44 28.99 1.33
N ILE A 70 6.94 27.76 1.19
CA ILE A 70 7.20 26.91 0.04
C ILE A 70 5.92 26.84 -0.79
N ILE A 71 5.98 27.37 -2.01
CA ILE A 71 4.86 27.35 -2.95
C ILE A 71 5.22 26.36 -4.06
N GLY A 72 4.30 25.50 -4.45
CA GLY A 72 4.63 24.52 -5.48
C GLY A 72 3.45 23.87 -6.15
N SER A 73 3.78 23.08 -7.17
CA SER A 73 2.86 22.13 -7.75
C SER A 73 3.51 20.75 -7.88
N GLU A 74 2.76 19.72 -7.49
CA GLU A 74 3.17 18.34 -7.59
C GLU A 74 2.28 17.61 -8.59
N THR A 75 2.88 16.86 -9.50
CA THR A 75 2.22 15.89 -10.36
C THR A 75 2.52 14.49 -9.86
N ILE A 76 1.49 13.74 -9.47
CA ILE A 76 1.61 12.33 -9.08
C ILE A 76 1.07 11.49 -10.23
N THR A 77 1.83 10.52 -10.74
CA THR A 77 1.38 9.52 -11.70
C THR A 77 1.31 8.16 -11.03
N TYR A 78 0.11 7.75 -10.61
CA TYR A 78 -0.09 6.47 -9.93
C TYR A 78 -0.42 5.36 -10.91
N LYS A 79 0.21 4.20 -10.74
CA LYS A 79 -0.07 2.98 -11.51
C LYS A 79 -0.60 1.88 -10.57
N ASN A 80 -1.90 1.63 -10.68
CA ASN A 80 -2.53 0.48 -10.01
C ASN A 80 -2.33 -0.78 -10.87
N ASN A 81 -1.54 -1.72 -10.37
CA ASN A 81 -1.34 -3.05 -10.93
C ASN A 81 -2.15 -4.13 -10.19
N SER A 82 -2.94 -3.75 -9.17
CA SER A 82 -3.93 -4.65 -8.57
C SER A 82 -5.02 -5.00 -9.58
N LYS A 83 -5.67 -6.15 -9.36
CA LYS A 83 -6.92 -6.53 -10.04
C LYS A 83 -8.12 -5.74 -9.52
N ASP A 84 -8.00 -5.16 -8.33
CA ASP A 84 -9.06 -4.40 -7.67
C ASP A 84 -9.09 -2.95 -8.16
N SER A 85 -10.29 -2.37 -8.22
CA SER A 85 -10.48 -0.96 -8.54
C SER A 85 -10.03 -0.07 -7.39
N LEU A 86 -9.46 1.09 -7.73
CA LEU A 86 -8.99 2.07 -6.77
C LEU A 86 -10.03 3.19 -6.65
N SER A 87 -10.73 3.25 -5.51
CA SER A 87 -11.77 4.26 -5.25
C SER A 87 -11.24 5.53 -4.59
N HIS A 88 -10.05 5.47 -3.99
CA HIS A 88 -9.42 6.61 -3.33
C HIS A 88 -7.91 6.41 -3.22
N ILE A 89 -7.18 7.52 -3.08
CA ILE A 89 -5.75 7.52 -2.75
C ILE A 89 -5.52 8.27 -1.44
N TYR A 90 -4.50 7.84 -0.70
CA TYR A 90 -4.00 8.56 0.47
C TYR A 90 -2.72 9.29 0.10
N ILE A 91 -2.63 10.55 0.50
CA ILE A 91 -1.49 11.43 0.31
C ILE A 91 -1.03 11.89 1.68
N LYS A 92 0.28 11.81 1.91
CA LYS A 92 0.90 12.24 3.16
C LYS A 92 1.23 13.72 3.10
N LEU A 93 0.59 14.50 3.95
CA LEU A 93 0.88 15.91 4.19
C LEU A 93 1.72 16.01 5.45
N TYR A 94 3.03 15.76 5.34
CA TYR A 94 3.93 15.76 6.50
C TYR A 94 3.94 17.10 7.24
N GLN A 95 3.78 18.22 6.55
CA GLN A 95 3.72 19.54 7.18
C GLN A 95 2.45 19.76 8.03
N ASP A 96 1.40 18.96 7.84
CA ASP A 96 0.24 18.98 8.76
C ASP A 96 0.62 18.46 10.15
N LEU A 97 1.80 17.82 10.30
CA LEU A 97 2.41 17.52 11.60
C LEU A 97 2.78 18.77 12.38
N PHE A 98 2.76 19.98 11.83
CA PHE A 98 2.96 21.24 12.56
C PHE A 98 1.72 22.15 12.55
N LYS A 99 0.60 21.64 12.02
CA LYS A 99 -0.68 22.34 11.97
C LYS A 99 -1.23 22.67 13.37
N LYS A 100 -1.77 23.88 13.56
CA LYS A 100 -2.54 24.28 14.75
C LYS A 100 -3.60 23.24 15.12
N GLY A 101 -3.69 22.90 16.41
CA GLY A 101 -4.66 21.92 16.92
C GLY A 101 -4.39 20.46 16.55
N GLY A 102 -3.28 20.16 15.84
CA GLY A 102 -2.86 18.79 15.57
C GLY A 102 -2.45 18.05 16.85
N ALA A 103 -2.89 16.80 16.99
CA ALA A 103 -2.50 15.93 18.11
C ALA A 103 -1.03 15.53 18.00
N ARG A 104 -0.27 15.72 19.07
CA ARG A 104 1.17 15.42 19.16
C ARG A 104 1.53 15.06 20.59
N ASN A 105 2.60 14.29 20.76
CA ASN A 105 3.14 13.90 22.07
C ASN A 105 4.40 14.69 22.44
N TRP A 106 4.58 15.87 21.84
CA TRP A 106 5.71 16.77 22.06
C TRP A 106 5.27 18.22 21.88
N ASP A 107 6.01 19.13 22.51
CA ASP A 107 5.77 20.57 22.37
C ASP A 107 6.39 21.10 21.08
N LEU A 108 5.75 22.12 20.51
CA LEU A 108 6.25 22.86 19.36
C LEU A 108 6.52 24.30 19.75
N GLY A 109 7.61 24.87 19.22
CA GLY A 109 7.85 26.30 19.35
C GLY A 109 6.73 27.09 18.66
N PRO A 110 6.33 28.27 19.17
CA PRO A 110 5.30 29.09 18.53
C PRO A 110 5.60 29.45 17.07
N VAL A 111 6.89 29.47 16.69
CA VAL A 111 7.36 29.76 15.32
C VAL A 111 7.15 28.61 14.35
N ASP A 112 7.03 27.37 14.84
CA ASP A 112 6.85 26.17 14.02
C ASP A 112 5.37 25.86 13.80
N ILE A 113 4.47 26.45 14.58
CA ILE A 113 3.03 26.21 14.48
C ILE A 113 2.43 27.04 13.33
N HIS A 114 1.87 26.36 12.32
CA HIS A 114 1.25 27.01 11.15
C HIS A 114 -0.09 26.36 10.77
N ASP A 115 -0.70 26.77 9.66
CA ASP A 115 -2.04 26.30 9.24
C ASP A 115 -2.02 24.95 8.49
N GLY A 116 -0.87 24.27 8.45
CA GLY A 116 -0.62 23.08 7.64
C GLY A 116 -0.40 23.41 6.15
N VAL A 117 -0.55 22.41 5.30
CA VAL A 117 -0.48 22.53 3.84
C VAL A 117 -1.78 23.10 3.30
N LEU A 118 -1.72 24.29 2.69
CA LEU A 118 -2.85 24.85 1.96
C LEU A 118 -2.89 24.22 0.56
N ILE A 119 -4.01 23.60 0.18
CA ILE A 119 -4.18 23.05 -1.17
C ILE A 119 -5.17 23.94 -1.92
N LYS A 120 -4.68 24.59 -2.98
CA LYS A 120 -5.43 25.53 -3.82
C LYS A 120 -6.32 24.81 -4.81
N SER A 121 -5.81 23.75 -5.44
CA SER A 121 -6.58 22.95 -6.39
C SER A 121 -6.05 21.52 -6.48
N ILE A 122 -6.96 20.63 -6.87
CA ILE A 122 -6.67 19.24 -7.16
C ILE A 122 -7.28 18.91 -8.52
N LYS A 123 -6.48 18.31 -9.41
CA LYS A 123 -6.94 17.81 -10.71
C LYS A 123 -6.67 16.33 -10.83
N ILE A 124 -7.66 15.54 -11.22
CA ILE A 124 -7.55 14.11 -11.53
C ILE A 124 -7.80 13.95 -13.03
N ASN A 125 -6.82 13.41 -13.78
CA ASN A 125 -6.93 13.22 -15.23
C ASN A 125 -7.35 14.50 -15.98
N ASN A 126 -6.78 15.65 -15.57
CA ASN A 126 -7.08 17.02 -16.03
C ASN A 126 -8.45 17.58 -15.64
N SER A 127 -9.34 16.80 -15.02
CA SER A 127 -10.58 17.30 -14.43
C SER A 127 -10.32 17.84 -13.04
N GLU A 128 -10.68 19.10 -12.82
CA GLU A 128 -10.62 19.72 -11.50
C GLU A 128 -11.72 19.15 -10.61
N ILE A 129 -11.35 18.79 -9.38
CA ILE A 129 -12.31 18.36 -8.37
C ILE A 129 -12.51 19.47 -7.35
N GLU A 130 -13.74 19.61 -6.87
CA GLU A 130 -14.00 20.48 -5.72
C GLU A 130 -13.32 19.91 -4.48
N ILE A 131 -12.81 20.79 -3.61
CA ILE A 131 -12.23 20.40 -2.33
C ILE A 131 -13.32 20.56 -1.26
N ASN A 132 -14.03 19.47 -0.99
CA ASN A 132 -15.06 19.40 0.03
C ASN A 132 -14.92 18.10 0.85
N PRO A 133 -15.59 17.96 2.01
CA PRO A 133 -15.44 16.77 2.85
C PRO A 133 -15.79 15.43 2.19
N TYR A 134 -16.56 15.44 1.09
CA TYR A 134 -16.95 14.25 0.34
C TYR A 134 -15.92 13.84 -0.72
N SER A 135 -15.15 14.78 -1.27
CA SER A 135 -14.11 14.52 -2.27
C SER A 135 -12.71 14.39 -1.64
N VAL A 136 -12.44 15.20 -0.60
CA VAL A 136 -11.16 15.30 0.08
C VAL A 136 -11.39 15.28 1.59
N ASN A 137 -10.91 14.24 2.25
CA ASN A 137 -10.97 14.11 3.69
C ASN A 137 -9.55 14.19 4.28
N ARG A 138 -9.35 15.04 5.30
CA ARG A 138 -8.06 15.17 5.98
C ARG A 138 -8.16 14.74 7.43
N ASN A 139 -7.24 13.90 7.84
CA ASN A 139 -7.07 13.48 9.23
C ASN A 139 -5.58 13.44 9.57
N ALA A 140 -5.17 14.30 10.51
CA ALA A 140 -3.78 14.53 10.86
C ALA A 140 -2.93 14.78 9.59
N THR A 141 -1.93 13.94 9.33
CA THR A 141 -1.06 14.03 8.14
C THR A 141 -1.57 13.24 6.95
N ASN A 142 -2.73 12.60 7.03
CA ASN A 142 -3.32 11.83 5.94
C ASN A 142 -4.39 12.64 5.23
N MET A 143 -4.27 12.76 3.92
CA MET A 143 -5.32 13.27 3.04
C MET A 143 -5.82 12.15 2.14
N ARG A 144 -7.09 11.78 2.29
CA ARG A 144 -7.80 10.88 1.39
C ARG A 144 -8.43 11.70 0.26
N VAL A 145 -8.16 11.33 -0.98
CA VAL A 145 -8.79 11.90 -2.17
C VAL A 145 -9.62 10.80 -2.84
N ASN A 146 -10.91 11.03 -2.99
CA ASN A 146 -11.80 10.11 -3.68
C ASN A 146 -11.61 10.24 -5.20
N LEU A 147 -11.54 9.10 -5.88
CA LEU A 147 -11.36 9.00 -7.32
C LEU A 147 -12.72 8.80 -8.00
N PRO A 148 -12.93 9.34 -9.21
CA PRO A 148 -14.15 9.09 -9.98
C PRO A 148 -14.25 7.61 -10.40
N GLU A 149 -15.49 7.10 -10.49
CA GLU A 149 -15.81 5.67 -10.70
C GLU A 149 -15.17 5.05 -11.97
N ASN A 150 -14.83 5.87 -12.97
CA ASN A 150 -14.28 5.42 -14.26
C ASN A 150 -12.77 5.13 -14.25
N CYS A 151 -12.11 5.09 -13.09
CA CYS A 151 -10.67 4.79 -12.96
C CYS A 151 -10.34 3.29 -12.94
N PHE A 152 -11.05 2.48 -13.75
CA PHE A 152 -11.10 1.01 -13.62
C PHE A 152 -10.01 0.23 -14.39
N LEU A 153 -9.31 0.83 -15.36
CA LEU A 153 -8.42 0.08 -16.26
C LEU A 153 -7.05 0.74 -16.38
N ARG A 154 -6.07 0.27 -15.59
CA ARG A 154 -4.63 0.52 -15.79
C ARG A 154 -4.31 1.97 -16.16
N VAL A 155 -4.84 2.93 -15.41
CA VAL A 155 -4.74 4.35 -15.73
C VAL A 155 -3.52 4.94 -15.02
N LEU A 156 -2.66 5.62 -15.77
CA LEU A 156 -1.70 6.59 -15.24
C LEU A 156 -2.51 7.77 -14.70
N GLN A 157 -2.81 7.76 -13.40
CA GLN A 157 -3.61 8.84 -12.82
C GLN A 157 -2.71 10.02 -12.49
N LYS A 158 -2.91 11.15 -13.19
CA LYS A 158 -2.16 12.39 -12.95
C LYS A 158 -2.88 13.26 -11.93
N LEU A 159 -2.33 13.40 -10.73
CA LEU A 159 -2.82 14.34 -9.71
C LEU A 159 -1.97 15.59 -9.70
N LYS A 160 -2.55 16.77 -9.97
CA LYS A 160 -1.85 18.05 -9.74
C LYS A 160 -2.30 18.68 -8.42
N LEU A 161 -1.41 18.78 -7.44
CA LEU A 161 -1.62 19.57 -6.22
C LEU A 161 -0.96 20.93 -6.40
N ILE A 162 -1.61 22.02 -5.98
CA ILE A 162 -0.98 23.35 -5.91
C ILE A 162 -1.08 23.82 -4.46
N GLY A 163 0.06 24.05 -3.80
CA GLY A 163 0.08 24.50 -2.42
C GLY A 163 0.87 25.79 -2.20
N SER A 164 0.48 26.53 -1.17
CA SER A 164 1.17 27.73 -0.66
C SER A 164 1.49 27.56 0.81
#